data_AF-A0A963V6Q2-F1
#
_entry.id   AF-A0A963V6Q2-F1
#
_cell.length_a   1.000
_cell.length_b   1.000
_cell.length_c   1.000
_cell.angle_alpha   90.00
_cell.angle_beta   90.00
_cell.angle_gamma   90.00
#
_symmetry.space_group_name_H-M   'P 1'
#
loop_
_entity.id
_entity.type
_entity.pdbx_description
1 polymer ?
#
loop_
_entity_poly.entity_id
_entity_poly.type
_entity_poly.pdbx_seq_one_letter_code
_entity_poly.pdbx_strand_id
1 'polypeptide(L)'
;MTTTTAQDQIRETVTANDVVLFMKGTKSMPQCGFSSRVAGVLNYMGVDFVDVNVLADADIRQGIKDFSDWPTIPQLYVKGEFVG
;
A
#
# COMPACT_ATOMS: atom_id res chain seq x y z
N MET A 1 17.00 -16.55 13.93
CA MET A 1 15.73 -15.80 13.93
C MET A 1 15.93 -14.62 13.01
N THR A 2 15.44 -14.68 11.77
CA THR A 2 15.48 -13.53 10.86
C THR A 2 14.36 -12.58 11.30
N THR A 3 14.71 -11.48 11.94
CA THR A 3 13.79 -10.39 12.25
C THR A 3 13.42 -9.73 10.92
N THR A 4 12.31 -10.13 10.31
CA THR A 4 11.82 -9.51 9.06
C THR A 4 11.50 -8.05 9.33
N THR A 5 12.17 -7.14 8.64
CA THR A 5 11.96 -5.70 8.83
C THR A 5 10.72 -5.23 8.07
N ALA A 6 10.18 -4.06 8.43
CA ALA A 6 9.06 -3.46 7.68
C ALA A 6 9.41 -3.24 6.20
N GLN A 7 10.67 -2.90 5.89
CA GLN A 7 11.12 -2.77 4.50
C GLN A 7 11.12 -4.10 3.74
N ASP A 8 11.50 -5.19 4.39
CA ASP A 8 11.44 -6.53 3.78
C ASP A 8 9.99 -6.92 3.49
N GLN A 9 9.07 -6.67 4.43
CA GLN A 9 7.64 -6.93 4.25
C GLN A 9 7.05 -6.10 3.10
N ILE A 10 7.38 -4.81 3.02
CA ILE A 10 6.94 -3.93 1.94
C ILE A 10 7.43 -4.47 0.60
N ARG A 11 8.73 -4.78 0.51
CA ARG A 11 9.36 -5.32 -0.71
C ARG A 11 8.72 -6.64 -1.13
N GLU A 12 8.54 -7.56 -0.20
CA GLU A 12 7.87 -8.84 -0.46
C GLU A 12 6.45 -8.61 -0.95
N THR A 13 5.69 -7.72 -0.31
CA THR A 13 4.30 -7.44 -0.70
C THR A 13 4.21 -6.88 -2.13
N VAL A 14 5.04 -5.90 -2.49
CA VAL A 14 5.01 -5.29 -3.83
C VAL A 14 5.57 -6.19 -4.94
N THR A 15 6.40 -7.17 -4.59
CA THR A 15 6.96 -8.14 -5.54
C THR A 15 6.09 -9.39 -5.70
N ALA A 16 5.36 -9.78 -4.65
CA ALA A 16 4.47 -10.94 -4.66
C ALA A 16 3.11 -10.67 -5.32
N ASN A 17 2.73 -9.40 -5.49
CA ASN A 17 1.41 -9.01 -5.98
C ASN A 17 1.51 -8.00 -7.13
N ASP A 18 0.69 -8.18 -8.15
CA ASP A 18 0.68 -7.32 -9.34
C ASP A 18 0.16 -5.91 -9.06
N VAL A 19 -0.76 -5.75 -8.10
CA VAL A 19 -1.29 -4.43 -7.73
C VAL A 19 -1.40 -4.35 -6.21
N VAL A 20 -0.71 -3.37 -5.62
CA VAL A 20 -0.67 -3.15 -4.17
C VAL A 20 -0.99 -1.70 -3.88
N LEU A 21 -1.95 -1.49 -2.97
CA LEU A 21 -2.34 -0.17 -2.51
C LEU A 21 -2.05 -0.05 -1.00
N PHE A 22 -1.02 0.72 -0.66
CA PHE A 22 -0.79 1.15 0.72
C PHE A 22 -1.74 2.29 1.04
N MET A 23 -2.65 2.09 1.98
CA MET A 23 -3.74 3.04 2.24
C MET A 23 -4.09 3.15 3.73
N LYS A 24 -4.81 4.21 4.07
CA LYS A 24 -5.35 4.42 5.42
C LYS A 24 -6.71 3.72 5.52
N GLY A 25 -6.78 2.65 6.29
CA GLY A 25 -7.93 1.73 6.30
C GLY A 25 -7.74 0.59 5.31
N THR A 26 -8.83 -0.05 4.92
CA THR A 26 -8.85 -1.20 3.99
C THR A 26 -9.65 -0.90 2.74
N LYS A 27 -9.59 -1.75 1.72
CA LYS A 27 -10.42 -1.60 0.51
C LYS A 27 -11.93 -1.63 0.79
N SER A 28 -12.35 -2.33 1.84
CA SER A 28 -13.75 -2.39 2.30
C SER A 28 -14.12 -1.28 3.28
N MET A 29 -13.14 -0.74 4.02
CA MET A 29 -13.36 0.29 5.02
C MET A 29 -12.24 1.35 4.97
N PRO A 30 -12.24 2.23 3.95
CA PRO A 30 -11.25 3.28 3.84
C PRO A 30 -11.48 4.34 4.93
N GLN A 31 -10.39 4.80 5.57
CA GLN A 31 -10.43 5.77 6.67
C GLN A 31 -9.88 7.16 6.29
N CYS A 32 -9.62 7.39 5.00
CA CYS A 32 -9.17 8.68 4.47
C CYS A 32 -9.78 8.94 3.09
N GLY A 33 -10.18 10.17 2.80
CA GLY A 33 -10.80 10.55 1.53
C GLY A 33 -9.93 10.25 0.30
N PHE A 34 -8.61 10.45 0.39
CA PHE A 34 -7.69 10.09 -0.71
C PHE A 34 -7.62 8.57 -0.92
N SER A 35 -7.51 7.80 0.17
CA SER A 35 -7.53 6.34 0.13
C SER A 35 -8.83 5.78 -0.45
N SER A 36 -9.98 6.36 -0.07
CA SER A 36 -11.29 6.01 -0.61
C SER A 36 -11.38 6.24 -2.12
N ARG A 37 -10.84 7.35 -2.63
CA ARG A 37 -10.83 7.66 -4.07
C ARG A 37 -10.02 6.63 -4.86
N VAL A 38 -8.79 6.32 -4.44
CA VAL A 38 -7.94 5.36 -5.17
C VAL A 38 -8.56 3.96 -5.16
N ALA A 39 -8.96 3.47 -3.99
CA ALA A 39 -9.63 2.17 -3.87
C ALA A 39 -10.92 2.11 -4.70
N GLY A 40 -11.72 3.18 -4.70
CA GLY A 40 -12.94 3.28 -5.49
C GLY A 40 -12.70 3.20 -6.99
N VAL A 41 -11.66 3.87 -7.51
CA VAL A 41 -11.28 3.79 -8.93
C VAL A 41 -10.84 2.39 -9.32
N LEU A 42 -9.97 1.76 -8.52
CA LEU A 42 -9.51 0.38 -8.79
C LEU A 42 -10.66 -0.62 -8.77
N ASN A 43 -11.56 -0.50 -7.78
CA ASN A 43 -12.77 -1.33 -7.69
C ASN A 43 -13.70 -1.10 -8.88
N TYR A 44 -13.91 0.15 -9.31
CA TYR A 44 -14.74 0.48 -10.47
C TYR A 44 -14.17 -0.09 -11.77
N MET A 45 -12.84 -0.09 -11.91
CA MET A 45 -12.14 -0.70 -13.05
C MET A 45 -12.11 -2.23 -12.99
N GLY A 46 -12.58 -2.85 -11.90
CA GLY A 46 -12.54 -4.30 -11.71
C GLY A 46 -11.11 -4.85 -11.55
N VAL A 47 -10.19 -4.03 -11.06
CA VAL A 47 -8.80 -4.44 -10.81
C VAL A 47 -8.74 -5.11 -9.45
N ASP A 48 -8.27 -6.36 -9.40
CA ASP A 48 -7.93 -7.01 -8.15
C ASP A 48 -6.61 -6.45 -7.62
N PHE A 49 -6.62 -5.99 -6.36
CA PHE A 49 -5.45 -5.47 -5.67
C PHE A 49 -5.42 -5.89 -4.21
N VAL A 50 -4.21 -5.89 -3.66
CA VAL A 50 -3.95 -6.06 -2.23
C VAL A 50 -3.94 -4.70 -1.56
N ASP A 51 -4.77 -4.53 -0.53
CA ASP A 51 -4.73 -3.36 0.33
C ASP A 51 -3.87 -3.61 1.58
N VAL A 52 -2.94 -2.68 1.84
CA VAL A 52 -2.12 -2.70 3.06
C VAL A 52 -2.54 -1.52 3.93
N ASN A 53 -3.13 -1.83 5.10
CA ASN A 53 -3.57 -0.81 6.04
C ASN A 53 -2.39 -0.28 6.87
N VAL A 54 -1.85 0.85 6.46
CA VAL A 54 -0.72 1.51 7.16
C VAL A 54 -1.10 2.11 8.51
N LEU A 55 -2.38 2.11 8.90
CA LEU A 55 -2.79 2.52 10.25
C LEU A 55 -2.65 1.39 11.26
N ALA A 56 -2.56 0.13 10.80
CA ALA A 56 -2.39 -1.03 11.67
C ALA A 56 -0.94 -1.19 12.15
N ASP A 57 0.03 -0.65 11.41
CA ASP A 57 1.45 -0.81 11.67
C ASP A 57 2.20 0.52 11.38
N ALA A 58 2.81 1.09 12.41
CA ALA A 58 3.56 2.34 12.33
C ALA A 58 4.89 2.19 11.57
N ASP A 59 5.52 1.02 11.64
CA ASP A 59 6.76 0.72 10.95
C ASP A 59 6.52 0.58 9.45
N ILE A 60 5.41 -0.06 9.04
CA ILE A 60 4.98 -0.08 7.63
C ILE A 60 4.62 1.33 7.15
N ARG A 61 3.93 2.12 7.98
CA ARG A 61 3.57 3.49 7.63
C ARG A 61 4.77 4.39 7.35
N GLN A 62 5.83 4.25 8.13
CA GLN A 62 7.04 5.02 7.92
C GLN A 62 7.90 4.38 6.82
N GLY A 63 8.07 3.07 6.88
CA GLY A 63 8.84 2.30 5.93
C GLY A 63 8.38 2.47 4.48
N ILE A 64 7.07 2.59 4.22
CA ILE A 64 6.59 2.77 2.83
C ILE A 64 6.98 4.12 2.25
N LYS A 65 7.00 5.19 3.08
CA LYS A 65 7.43 6.51 2.64
C LYS A 65 8.92 6.54 2.32
N ASP A 66 9.71 5.86 3.17
CA ASP A 66 11.15 5.77 3.02
C ASP A 66 11.51 4.87 1.82
N PHE A 67 10.74 3.80 1.59
CA PHE A 67 10.93 2.87 0.47
C PHE A 67 10.63 3.53 -0.88
N SER A 68 9.59 4.37 -0.95
CA SER A 68 9.16 5.06 -2.17
C SER A 68 9.87 6.40 -2.41
N ASP A 69 10.62 6.90 -1.42
CA ASP A 69 11.04 8.30 -1.32
C ASP A 69 9.87 9.29 -1.54
N TRP A 70 8.71 8.98 -0.93
CA TRP A 70 7.47 9.74 -1.12
C TRP A 70 6.73 9.97 0.20
N PRO A 71 6.41 11.23 0.56
CA PRO A 71 5.94 11.54 1.92
C PRO A 71 4.46 11.22 2.17
N THR A 72 3.68 10.95 1.11
CA THR A 72 2.22 10.87 1.20
C THR A 72 1.66 9.46 1.00
N ILE A 73 0.43 9.27 1.49
CA ILE A 73 -0.37 8.04 1.44
C ILE A 73 -1.79 8.47 1.04
N PRO A 74 -2.50 7.74 0.16
CA PRO A 74 -2.21 6.41 -0.37
C PRO A 74 -1.03 6.35 -1.35
N GLN A 75 -0.42 5.17 -1.50
CA GLN A 75 0.60 4.86 -2.51
C GLN A 75 0.23 3.61 -3.28
N LEU A 76 0.24 3.69 -4.61
CA LEU A 76 -0.06 2.58 -5.51
C LEU A 76 1.21 2.01 -6.14
N TYR A 77 1.31 0.69 -6.14
CA TYR A 77 2.32 -0.07 -6.85
C TYR A 77 1.66 -0.98 -7.87
N VAL A 78 2.25 -1.06 -9.07
CA VAL A 78 1.81 -1.94 -10.14
C VAL A 78 3.03 -2.70 -10.65
N LYS A 79 3.00 -4.04 -10.56
CA LYS A 79 4.09 -4.96 -10.94
C LYS A 79 5.43 -4.58 -10.29
N GLY A 80 5.37 -4.22 -9.01
CA GLY A 80 6.54 -3.77 -8.23
C GLY A 80 7.02 -2.34 -8.52
N GLU A 81 6.42 -1.64 -9.50
CA GLU A 81 6.76 -0.26 -9.83
C GLU A 81 5.87 0.72 -9.05
N PHE A 82 6.48 1.76 -8.47
CA PHE A 82 5.76 2.83 -7.78
C PHE A 82 5.07 3.76 -8.80
N VAL A 83 3.75 3.95 -8.64
CA VAL A 83 2.94 4.79 -9.54
C VAL A 83 2.69 6.19 -8.95
N GLY A 84 2.42 6.28 -7.65
CA GLY A 84 2.08 7.53 -6.96
C GLY A 84 1.24 7.36 -5.71
#